data_AF-A0A1B0AMC7-F1
#
_entry.id   AF-A0A1B0AMC7-F1
#
_cell.length_a   1.000
_cell.length_b   1.000
_cell.length_c   1.000
_cell.angle_alpha   90.00
_cell.angle_beta   90.00
_cell.angle_gamma   90.00
#
_symmetry.space_group_name_H-M   'P 1'
#
loop_
_entity.id
_entity.type
_entity.pdbx_description
1 polymer ?
#
loop_
_entity_poly.entity_id
_entity_poly.type
_entity_poly.pdbx_seq_one_letter_code
_entity_poly.pdbx_strand_id
1 'polypeptide(L)'
;MPDVTPLTEGVIPRIMNGEDIEAPILQILGVKKIITAESERIRILISDGQYFNSYAMLSTHLNFLCEEEQLKENTIIRVDKYITSIESKNDVSSFMGLTVLHPGHQVQKIGEPVNLLDAPASSAQKAAPTPTSLPSTSNNIFSFQT
;
A
#
# COMPACT_ATOMS: atom_id res chain seq x y z
N MET A 1 -21.33 -6.89 12.24
CA MET A 1 -20.91 -5.72 11.43
C MET A 1 -21.71 -5.75 10.14
N PRO A 2 -22.10 -4.60 9.56
CA PRO A 2 -22.59 -4.59 8.18
C PRO A 2 -21.58 -5.30 7.26
N ASP A 3 -22.01 -5.70 6.07
CA ASP A 3 -21.16 -6.34 5.06
C ASP A 3 -20.17 -5.29 4.52
N VAL A 4 -19.09 -5.06 5.27
CA VAL A 4 -18.04 -4.08 4.95
C VAL A 4 -17.18 -4.66 3.84
N THR A 5 -16.92 -3.86 2.82
CA THR A 5 -16.07 -4.27 1.70
C THR A 5 -14.66 -4.63 2.23
N PRO A 6 -14.12 -5.82 1.88
CA PRO A 6 -12.79 -6.23 2.34
C PRO A 6 -11.69 -5.26 1.91
N LEU A 7 -10.70 -5.05 2.79
CA LEU A 7 -9.51 -4.28 2.48
C LEU A 7 -8.58 -5.07 1.55
N THR A 8 -7.77 -4.37 0.76
CA THR A 8 -6.71 -4.98 -0.05
C THR A 8 -5.48 -5.18 0.82
N GLU A 9 -5.49 -6.23 1.65
CA GLU A 9 -4.44 -6.49 2.64
C GLU A 9 -3.03 -6.59 2.05
N GLY A 10 -2.04 -6.00 2.74
CA GLY A 10 -0.63 -6.06 2.36
C GLY A 10 -0.26 -5.23 1.13
N VAL A 11 -1.16 -4.36 0.65
CA VAL A 11 -0.95 -3.55 -0.56
C VAL A 11 -0.08 -2.33 -0.32
N ILE A 12 -0.07 -1.76 0.89
CA ILE A 12 0.66 -0.52 1.18
C ILE A 12 2.16 -0.68 0.90
N PRO A 13 2.86 -1.73 1.40
CA PRO A 13 4.28 -1.92 1.07
C PRO A 13 4.55 -2.06 -0.43
N ARG A 14 3.65 -2.71 -1.17
CA ARG A 14 3.79 -2.94 -2.62
C ARG A 14 3.70 -1.64 -3.41
N ILE A 15 2.69 -0.81 -3.10
CA ILE A 15 2.54 0.54 -3.66
C ILE A 15 3.78 1.38 -3.38
N MET A 16 4.31 1.30 -2.16
CA MET A 16 5.51 2.05 -1.75
C MET A 16 6.77 1.59 -2.47
N ASN A 17 6.86 0.31 -2.83
CA ASN A 17 7.92 -0.24 -3.66
C ASN A 17 7.74 0.07 -5.17
N GLY A 18 6.72 0.83 -5.54
CA GLY A 18 6.48 1.26 -6.91
C GLY A 18 5.61 0.32 -7.74
N GLU A 19 4.94 -0.65 -7.11
CA GLU A 19 3.94 -1.46 -7.82
C GLU A 19 2.70 -0.62 -8.14
N ASP A 20 2.25 -0.70 -9.40
CA ASP A 20 0.97 -0.13 -9.83
C ASP A 20 -0.13 -1.15 -9.55
N ILE A 21 -0.99 -0.84 -8.59
CA ILE A 21 -2.08 -1.69 -8.13
C ILE A 21 -3.38 -0.98 -8.46
N GLU A 22 -4.21 -1.63 -9.25
CA GLU A 22 -5.49 -1.09 -9.65
C GLU A 22 -6.48 -1.14 -8.47
N ALA A 23 -7.16 -0.02 -8.23
CA ALA A 23 -8.33 0.06 -7.36
C ALA A 23 -8.17 -0.52 -5.93
N PRO A 24 -7.06 -0.27 -5.19
CA PRO A 24 -6.88 -0.83 -3.86
C PRO A 24 -7.91 -0.25 -2.89
N ILE A 25 -8.38 -1.08 -1.97
CA ILE A 25 -9.37 -0.74 -0.95
C ILE A 25 -8.66 -0.56 0.39
N LEU A 26 -8.79 0.63 0.96
CA LEU A 26 -8.09 1.06 2.15
C LEU A 26 -9.06 1.66 3.16
N GLN A 27 -8.68 1.63 4.43
CA GLN A 27 -9.35 2.35 5.51
C GLN A 27 -8.61 3.64 5.84
N ILE A 28 -9.35 4.73 6.02
CA ILE A 28 -8.84 5.96 6.61
C ILE A 28 -8.83 5.81 8.12
N LEU A 29 -7.67 5.97 8.76
CA LEU A 29 -7.54 5.96 10.23
C LEU A 29 -7.33 7.38 10.79
N GLY A 30 -7.14 8.38 9.94
CA GLY A 30 -6.97 9.75 10.39
C GLY A 30 -6.83 10.74 9.25
N VAL A 31 -7.28 11.97 9.49
CA VAL A 31 -7.19 13.08 8.54
C VAL A 31 -6.65 14.29 9.29
N LYS A 32 -5.57 14.89 8.79
CA LYS A 32 -4.91 16.05 9.38
C LYS A 32 -4.69 17.13 8.34
N LYS A 33 -5.33 18.27 8.55
CA LYS A 33 -5.09 19.49 7.76
C LYS A 33 -3.75 20.10 8.17
N ILE A 34 -2.90 20.37 7.18
CA ILE A 34 -1.60 21.03 7.32
C ILE A 34 -1.73 22.38 6.63
N ILE A 35 -1.71 23.43 7.42
CA ILE A 35 -1.83 24.82 6.94
C ILE A 35 -0.46 25.47 7.08
N THR A 36 0.08 25.95 5.96
CA THR A 36 1.23 26.85 5.92
C THR A 36 0.78 28.22 5.42
N ALA A 37 1.65 29.24 5.52
CA ALA A 37 1.33 30.57 5.00
C ALA A 37 1.04 30.58 3.48
N GLU A 38 1.54 29.58 2.76
CA GLU A 38 1.53 29.51 1.29
C GLU A 38 0.64 28.39 0.74
N SER A 39 0.27 27.40 1.57
CA SER A 39 -0.47 26.24 1.08
C SER A 39 -1.30 25.56 2.17
N GLU A 40 -2.43 25.02 1.75
CA GLU A 40 -3.20 24.06 2.53
C GLU A 40 -3.03 22.67 1.91
N ARG A 41 -2.62 21.70 2.72
CA ARG A 41 -2.52 20.30 2.31
C ARG A 41 -3.19 19.41 3.33
N ILE A 42 -3.85 18.35 2.87
CA ILE A 42 -4.47 17.38 3.76
C ILE A 42 -3.61 16.11 3.77
N ARG A 43 -3.14 15.73 4.96
CA ARG A 43 -2.45 14.47 5.20
C ARG A 43 -3.45 13.45 5.71
N ILE A 44 -3.40 12.24 5.19
CA ILE A 44 -4.26 11.13 5.61
C ILE A 44 -3.40 9.97 6.14
N LEU A 45 -3.92 9.31 7.17
CA LEU A 45 -3.41 8.05 7.68
C LEU A 45 -4.26 6.94 7.06
N ILE A 46 -3.63 6.09 6.25
CA ILE A 46 -4.29 4.99 5.55
C ILE A 46 -3.86 3.64 6.11
N SER A 47 -4.75 2.65 6.04
CA SER A 47 -4.46 1.27 6.40
C SER A 47 -5.05 0.28 5.42
N ASP A 48 -4.33 -0.81 5.19
CA ASP A 48 -4.81 -1.98 4.46
C ASP A 48 -5.21 -3.14 5.40
N GLY A 49 -5.29 -2.88 6.71
CA GLY A 49 -5.59 -3.87 7.76
C GLY A 49 -4.36 -4.59 8.32
N GLN A 50 -3.24 -4.64 7.58
CA GLN A 50 -1.98 -5.22 8.03
C GLN A 50 -0.90 -4.17 8.28
N TYR A 51 -0.84 -3.16 7.44
CA TYR A 51 0.07 -2.04 7.49
C TYR A 51 -0.70 -0.72 7.53
N PHE A 52 -0.05 0.33 8.02
CA PHE A 52 -0.50 1.70 7.85
C PHE A 52 0.62 2.60 7.35
N ASN A 53 0.23 3.66 6.64
CA ASN A 53 1.12 4.74 6.21
C ASN A 53 0.53 6.09 6.63
N SER A 54 1.33 6.88 7.36
CA SER A 54 0.94 8.18 7.92
C SER A 54 1.33 9.39 7.08
N TYR A 55 2.00 9.17 5.94
CA TYR A 55 2.60 10.21 5.10
C TYR A 55 1.89 10.39 3.76
N ALA A 56 0.73 9.76 3.58
CA ALA A 56 -0.10 9.97 2.41
C ALA A 56 -0.70 11.38 2.37
N MET A 57 -0.68 12.00 1.19
CA MET A 57 -1.23 13.32 0.94
C MET A 57 -2.44 13.23 0.03
N LEU A 58 -3.50 13.95 0.37
CA LEU A 58 -4.67 14.08 -0.47
C LEU A 58 -4.46 15.24 -1.47
N SER A 59 -4.83 15.03 -2.74
CA SER A 59 -4.84 16.10 -3.74
C SER A 59 -5.84 17.20 -3.35
N THR A 60 -5.51 18.45 -3.63
CA THR A 60 -6.39 19.59 -3.38
C THR A 60 -7.73 19.48 -4.10
N HIS A 61 -7.80 18.76 -5.22
CA HIS A 61 -9.05 18.47 -5.94
C HIS A 61 -10.03 17.60 -5.13
N LEU A 62 -9.55 16.91 -4.10
CA LEU A 62 -10.36 16.04 -3.24
C LEU A 62 -10.63 16.67 -1.86
N ASN A 63 -10.18 17.91 -1.61
CA ASN A 63 -10.39 18.58 -0.33
C ASN A 63 -11.87 18.68 0.06
N PHE A 64 -12.76 18.81 -0.94
CA PHE A 64 -14.21 18.86 -0.73
C PHE A 64 -14.72 17.63 0.05
N LEU A 65 -14.11 16.45 -0.10
CA LEU A 65 -14.51 15.26 0.65
C LEU A 65 -14.28 15.39 2.16
N CYS A 66 -13.28 16.17 2.57
CA CYS A 66 -13.04 16.48 3.98
C CYS A 66 -13.98 17.59 4.45
N GLU A 67 -14.19 18.62 3.64
CA GLU A 67 -15.07 19.77 3.95
C GLU A 67 -16.54 19.35 4.09
N GLU A 68 -17.01 18.44 3.23
CA GLU A 68 -18.34 17.84 3.26
C GLU A 68 -18.42 16.64 4.22
N GLU A 69 -17.40 16.42 5.04
CA GLU A 69 -17.38 15.39 6.08
C GLU A 69 -17.51 13.93 5.59
N GLN A 70 -17.28 13.69 4.29
CA GLN A 70 -17.35 12.36 3.67
C GLN A 70 -16.10 11.51 3.96
N LEU A 71 -14.92 12.15 4.06
CA LEU A 71 -13.65 11.49 4.36
C LEU A 71 -13.27 11.74 5.82
N LYS A 72 -13.62 10.79 6.68
CA LYS A 72 -13.34 10.82 8.14
C LYS A 72 -12.65 9.54 8.60
N GLU A 73 -12.24 9.51 9.86
CA GLU A 73 -11.75 8.30 10.51
C GLU A 73 -12.72 7.12 10.32
N ASN A 74 -12.15 5.93 10.12
CA ASN A 74 -12.76 4.65 9.78
C ASN A 74 -13.40 4.52 8.39
N THR A 75 -13.41 5.58 7.57
CA THR A 75 -14.00 5.52 6.21
C THR A 75 -13.29 4.49 5.34
N ILE A 76 -14.05 3.66 4.63
CA ILE A 76 -13.51 2.71 3.66
C ILE A 76 -13.58 3.35 2.28
N ILE A 77 -12.44 3.39 1.60
CA ILE A 77 -12.28 3.98 0.28
C ILE A 77 -11.71 2.97 -0.71
N ARG A 78 -12.10 3.14 -1.97
CA ARG A 78 -11.34 2.60 -3.10
C ARG A 78 -10.49 3.72 -3.66
N VAL A 79 -9.22 3.47 -3.93
CA VAL A 79 -8.34 4.43 -4.56
C VAL A 79 -8.42 4.27 -6.08
N ASP A 80 -8.97 5.26 -6.76
CA ASP A 80 -9.13 5.22 -8.22
C ASP A 80 -7.90 5.74 -8.95
N LYS A 81 -7.12 6.64 -8.32
CA LYS A 81 -5.89 7.20 -8.89
C LYS A 81 -4.92 7.69 -7.82
N TYR A 82 -3.65 7.32 -7.93
CA TYR A 82 -2.59 7.80 -7.05
C TYR A 82 -1.26 7.95 -7.81
N ILE A 83 -0.32 8.68 -7.21
CA ILE A 83 1.07 8.78 -7.67
C ILE A 83 1.97 8.50 -6.47
N THR A 84 2.97 7.63 -6.66
CA THR A 84 4.03 7.36 -5.70
C THR A 84 5.33 8.00 -6.18
N SER A 85 6.01 8.75 -5.31
CA SER A 85 7.37 9.24 -5.60
C SER A 85 8.39 8.40 -4.84
N ILE A 86 9.17 7.61 -5.58
CA ILE A 86 10.23 6.72 -5.08
C ILE A 86 11.57 7.48 -4.95
N GLU A 87 11.65 8.70 -5.47
CA GLU A 87 12.90 9.48 -5.56
C GLU A 87 13.27 10.18 -4.24
N SER A 88 12.32 10.31 -3.32
CA SER A 88 12.50 10.99 -2.03
C SER A 88 12.59 9.96 -0.92
N LYS A 89 13.53 10.10 0.02
CA LYS A 89 13.59 9.28 1.27
C LYS A 89 12.31 9.32 2.13
N ASN A 90 11.33 10.12 1.73
CA ASN A 90 9.98 10.15 2.27
C ASN A 90 9.06 9.75 1.12
N ASP A 91 8.70 8.47 1.04
CA ASP A 91 7.81 7.91 0.02
C ASP A 91 6.40 8.49 0.21
N VAL A 92 6.16 9.66 -0.37
CA VAL A 92 4.85 10.33 -0.29
C VAL A 92 3.97 9.77 -1.40
N SER A 93 2.93 9.02 -1.02
CA SER A 93 1.81 8.74 -1.91
C SER A 93 0.89 9.95 -1.97
N SER A 94 0.60 10.44 -3.18
CA SER A 94 -0.39 11.48 -3.42
C SER A 94 -1.65 10.84 -4.03
N PHE A 95 -2.77 10.89 -3.31
CA PHE A 95 -4.06 10.36 -3.75
C PHE A 95 -4.80 11.40 -4.57
N MET A 96 -5.09 11.08 -5.84
CA MET A 96 -5.69 11.99 -6.82
C MET A 96 -7.14 11.66 -7.16
N GLY A 97 -7.57 10.42 -6.92
CA GLY A 97 -8.95 9.99 -7.09
C GLY A 97 -9.29 8.90 -6.09
N LEU A 98 -10.44 9.02 -5.42
CA LEU A 98 -10.94 8.00 -4.50
C LEU A 98 -12.48 7.99 -4.51
N THR A 99 -13.03 6.82 -4.19
CA THR A 99 -14.46 6.58 -4.04
C THR A 99 -14.73 6.11 -2.61
N VAL A 100 -15.64 6.78 -1.90
CA VAL A 100 -16.10 6.34 -0.57
C VAL A 100 -17.03 5.13 -0.73
N LEU A 101 -16.64 3.99 -0.15
CA LEU A 101 -17.43 2.76 -0.18
C LEU A 101 -18.29 2.62 1.08
N HIS A 102 -17.71 2.91 2.25
CA HIS A 102 -18.42 2.86 3.53
C HIS A 102 -18.09 4.10 4.37
N PRO A 103 -19.09 4.86 4.84
CA PRO A 103 -18.86 6.00 5.73
C PRO A 103 -18.24 5.58 7.06
N GLY A 104 -17.34 6.41 7.60
CA GLY A 104 -16.61 6.10 8.84
C GLY A 104 -17.47 5.85 10.08
N HIS A 105 -18.68 6.41 10.16
CA HIS A 105 -19.59 6.14 11.29
C HIS A 105 -20.23 4.74 11.26
N GLN A 106 -20.10 4.00 10.14
CA GLN A 106 -20.66 2.65 9.98
C GLN A 106 -19.62 1.55 10.19
N VAL A 107 -18.34 1.93 10.31
CA VAL A 107 -17.20 1.02 10.30
C VAL A 107 -16.32 1.31 11.51
N GLN A 108 -15.76 0.28 12.11
CA GLN A 108 -14.72 0.40 13.14
C GLN A 108 -13.35 0.15 12.52
N LYS A 109 -12.27 0.51 13.22
CA LYS A 109 -10.92 0.16 12.80
C LYS A 109 -10.83 -1.35 12.50
N ILE A 110 -10.28 -1.70 11.33
CA ILE A 110 -10.11 -3.07 10.88
C ILE A 110 -8.65 -3.48 11.10
N GLY A 111 -8.47 -4.59 11.84
CA GLY A 111 -7.15 -5.14 12.14
C GLY A 111 -6.33 -4.32 13.14
N GLU A 112 -5.10 -4.77 13.37
CA GLU A 112 -4.09 -4.08 14.15
C GLU A 112 -2.87 -3.79 13.26
N PRO A 113 -3.00 -2.83 12.32
CA PRO A 113 -1.96 -2.57 11.34
C PRO A 113 -0.70 -2.06 12.00
N VAL A 114 0.44 -2.51 11.51
CA VAL A 114 1.76 -2.04 11.96
C VAL A 114 2.26 -0.91 11.06
N ASN A 115 3.09 -0.04 11.62
CA ASN A 115 3.70 1.03 10.85
C ASN A 115 4.62 0.44 9.79
N LEU A 116 4.49 0.87 8.53
CA LEU A 116 5.39 0.46 7.46
C LEU A 116 6.86 0.72 7.79
N LEU A 117 7.17 1.82 8.49
CA LEU A 117 8.55 2.18 8.86
C LEU A 117 9.12 1.30 9.98
N ASP A 118 8.26 0.75 10.84
CA ASP A 118 8.66 -0.13 11.94
C ASP A 118 8.64 -1.61 11.51
N ALA A 119 8.16 -1.90 10.29
CA ALA A 119 8.21 -3.24 9.75
C ALA A 119 9.68 -3.64 9.53
N PRO A 120 10.14 -4.79 10.05
CA PRO A 120 11.46 -5.28 9.70
C PRO A 120 11.51 -5.38 8.18
N ALA A 121 12.54 -4.78 7.56
CA ALA A 121 12.77 -4.80 6.13
C ALA A 121 12.87 -6.27 5.66
N SER A 122 11.71 -6.88 5.41
CA SER A 122 11.62 -8.24 4.92
C SER A 122 11.94 -8.17 3.44
N SER A 123 13.24 -8.27 3.18
CA SER A 123 13.88 -8.70 1.94
C SER A 123 13.00 -8.56 0.70
N ALA A 124 13.32 -7.57 -0.12
CA ALA A 124 13.10 -7.66 -1.55
C ALA A 124 13.62 -9.03 -2.03
N GLN A 125 12.72 -9.99 -2.23
CA GLN A 125 12.99 -11.15 -3.08
C GLN A 125 13.01 -10.61 -4.49
N LYS A 126 14.15 -10.03 -4.87
CA LYS A 126 14.57 -9.90 -6.25
C LYS A 126 14.52 -11.31 -6.83
N ALA A 127 13.47 -11.61 -7.61
CA ALA A 127 13.41 -12.83 -8.39
C ALA A 127 14.67 -12.88 -9.28
N ALA A 128 15.64 -13.69 -8.88
CA ALA A 128 16.79 -13.98 -9.71
C ALA A 128 16.32 -14.86 -10.88
N PRO A 129 16.79 -14.63 -12.11
CA PRO A 129 16.48 -15.51 -13.22
C PRO A 129 17.13 -16.87 -12.97
N THR A 130 16.31 -17.91 -13.09
CA THR A 130 16.68 -19.33 -12.97
C THR A 130 17.86 -19.65 -13.90
N PRO A 131 19.00 -20.18 -13.42
CA PRO A 131 19.98 -20.77 -14.31
C PRO A 131 19.45 -22.13 -14.78
N THR A 132 19.24 -22.25 -16.09
CA THR A 132 19.03 -23.52 -16.80
C THR A 132 20.16 -24.49 -16.47
N SER A 133 19.86 -25.55 -15.72
CA SER A 133 20.77 -26.67 -15.55
C SER A 133 20.74 -27.57 -16.79
N LEU A 134 21.89 -27.71 -17.43
CA LEU A 134 22.17 -28.76 -18.41
C LEU A 134 22.21 -30.12 -17.70
N PRO A 135 21.69 -31.21 -18.30
CA PRO A 135 21.82 -32.54 -17.71
C PRO A 135 23.22 -33.13 -17.96
N SER A 136 23.99 -33.29 -16.89
CA SER A 136 25.24 -34.04 -16.87
C SER A 136 24.93 -35.54 -16.97
N THR A 137 25.37 -36.19 -18.05
CA THR A 137 25.33 -37.66 -18.15
C THR A 137 26.61 -38.22 -17.55
N SER A 138 26.50 -39.04 -16.51
CA SER A 138 27.63 -39.78 -15.94
C SER A 138 27.18 -41.17 -15.50
N ASN A 139 27.74 -42.20 -16.13
CA ASN A 139 27.84 -43.60 -15.71
C ASN A 139 28.44 -44.40 -16.90
N ASN A 140 29.32 -45.39 -16.78
CA ASN A 140 30.19 -45.88 -15.71
C ASN A 140 31.11 -46.94 -16.37
N ILE A 141 32.36 -47.04 -15.90
CA ILE A 141 33.18 -48.26 -15.74
C ILE A 141 33.56 -49.09 -17.00
N PHE A 142 34.84 -49.03 -17.37
CA PHE A 142 35.55 -50.16 -17.97
C PHE A 142 36.59 -50.69 -16.98
N SER A 143 36.35 -51.91 -16.50
CA SER A 143 37.27 -52.74 -15.73
C SER A 143 38.16 -53.55 -16.67
N PHE A 144 39.43 -53.69 -16.28
CA PHE A 144 40.48 -54.49 -16.90
C PHE A 144 40.16 -55.98 -16.97
N GLN A 145 40.68 -56.69 -18.00
CA GLN A 145 41.47 -57.91 -17.77
C GLN A 145 42.29 -58.35 -19.00
N THR A 146 43.53 -58.76 -18.66
CA THR A 146 44.53 -59.66 -19.31
C THR A 146 44.94 -59.44 -20.75
#